data_AF-A0A4V0XJ39-F1
#
_entry.id   AF-A0A4V0XJ39-F1
#
_cell.length_a   1.000
_cell.length_b   1.000
_cell.length_c   1.000
_cell.angle_alpha   90.00
_cell.angle_beta   90.00
_cell.angle_gamma   90.00
#
_symmetry.space_group_name_H-M   'P 1'
#
loop_
_entity.id
_entity.type
_entity.pdbx_description
1 polymer ?
#
loop_
_entity_poly.entity_id
_entity_poly.type
_entity_poly.pdbx_seq_one_letter_code
_entity_poly.pdbx_strand_id
1 'polypeptide(L)'
;MNLYRSTLIASLLALFSQASLPAQDAPKEKPANSDLPASDSASAAEAKQGEIDELVAQLDHDRLTKRQQAQKKLLSMGKAAIPALAKAALSGRRETIEKSIDVLAKLAQSKDEGTKDAARVTLQMLSESEQPSTADRAKLALNSREAEGIKPFEGWDQPGNEFAGGGQMNRSVSVSSVNGVRSISVNEGGRETIIQERAGGRLFVSITGGEKPIELTARNLEDLRKKQPAAAALYEQYAGGKMPAGFNFPGMAANGVFKGGNANVFGNGMVFGNGFAFGNDVAANGNTGDPGQILIRQLEELKQRMPDPAMQALIDQQIQTMKNQK
;
A
#
# COMPACT_ATOMS: atom_id res chain seq x y z
N MET A 1 41.86 9.42 -5.67
CA MET A 1 42.45 9.40 -7.03
C MET A 1 42.31 7.99 -7.58
N ASN A 2 41.37 7.76 -8.49
CA ASN A 2 41.41 6.68 -9.47
C ASN A 2 40.60 7.15 -10.68
N LEU A 3 41.31 7.40 -11.76
CA LEU A 3 40.85 7.87 -13.06
C LEU A 3 40.72 6.69 -14.04
N TYR A 4 39.93 6.91 -15.12
CA TYR A 4 39.85 6.15 -16.39
C TYR A 4 38.93 4.90 -16.36
N ARG A 5 37.98 4.62 -17.28
CA ARG A 5 37.65 4.97 -18.71
C ARG A 5 36.12 4.72 -18.88
N SER A 6 35.26 5.49 -19.56
CA SER A 6 35.13 5.92 -20.97
C SER A 6 35.09 4.81 -22.04
N THR A 7 33.87 4.45 -22.49
CA THR A 7 33.44 3.96 -23.84
C THR A 7 31.94 3.63 -23.76
N LEU A 8 30.99 4.40 -24.33
CA LEU A 8 30.60 4.53 -25.74
C LEU A 8 29.90 3.27 -26.30
N ILE A 9 28.56 3.22 -26.24
CA ILE A 9 27.73 2.36 -27.09
C ILE A 9 26.70 3.26 -27.77
N ALA A 10 27.01 3.56 -29.03
CA ALA A 10 26.15 4.24 -29.98
C ALA A 10 25.36 3.21 -30.79
N SER A 11 24.14 3.58 -31.17
CA SER A 11 23.43 3.21 -32.40
C SER A 11 23.21 1.73 -32.72
N LEU A 12 21.95 1.30 -32.61
CA LEU A 12 21.38 0.29 -33.52
C LEU A 12 20.04 0.79 -34.07
N LEU A 13 20.15 1.62 -35.10
CA LEU A 13 19.05 2.05 -35.97
C LEU A 13 18.84 0.92 -36.99
N ALA A 14 17.87 0.03 -36.77
CA ALA A 14 17.52 -0.99 -37.75
C ALA A 14 16.56 -0.40 -38.78
N LEU A 15 17.09 -0.19 -39.99
CA LEU A 15 16.34 0.03 -41.21
C LEU A 15 15.34 -1.11 -41.42
N PHE A 16 14.04 -0.82 -41.42
CA PHE A 16 13.07 -1.69 -42.09
C PHE A 16 12.94 -1.20 -43.54
N SER A 17 13.65 -1.90 -44.41
CA SER A 17 13.56 -1.77 -45.86
C SER A 17 12.12 -1.99 -46.34
N GLN A 18 11.68 -1.07 -47.19
CA GLN A 18 10.50 -1.19 -48.03
C GLN A 18 10.66 -2.38 -48.97
N ALA A 19 9.80 -3.40 -48.83
CA ALA A 19 9.60 -4.40 -49.86
C ALA A 19 8.50 -3.90 -50.80
N SER A 20 8.92 -3.40 -51.95
CA SER A 20 8.07 -3.14 -53.11
C SER A 20 7.59 -4.47 -53.69
N LEU A 21 6.27 -4.68 -53.70
CA LEU A 21 5.65 -5.82 -54.38
C LEU A 21 5.36 -5.45 -55.84
N PRO A 22 5.62 -6.36 -56.81
CA PRO A 22 5.34 -6.13 -58.21
C PRO A 22 3.83 -6.12 -58.50
N ALA A 23 3.44 -5.21 -59.38
CA ALA A 23 2.15 -5.17 -60.03
C ALA A 23 1.88 -6.53 -60.71
N GLN A 24 0.81 -7.19 -60.29
CA GLN A 24 0.28 -8.37 -60.97
C GLN A 24 -1.00 -7.96 -61.69
N ASP A 25 -0.93 -8.09 -63.01
CA ASP A 25 -1.97 -7.81 -63.99
C ASP A 25 -3.24 -8.62 -63.71
N ALA A 26 -4.37 -7.99 -64.04
CA ALA A 26 -5.73 -8.43 -63.74
C ALA A 26 -6.14 -9.76 -64.41
N PRO A 27 -7.22 -10.38 -63.89
CA PRO A 27 -8.34 -10.69 -64.75
C PRO A 27 -9.56 -9.86 -64.34
N LYS A 28 -10.14 -9.18 -65.34
CA LYS A 28 -11.45 -8.53 -65.28
C LYS A 28 -12.51 -9.58 -64.91
N GLU A 29 -12.92 -9.61 -63.65
CA GLU A 29 -14.19 -10.19 -63.25
C GLU A 29 -15.20 -9.09 -62.86
N LYS A 30 -16.43 -9.41 -63.25
CA LYS A 30 -17.64 -8.61 -63.35
C LYS A 30 -18.06 -8.04 -61.98
N PRO A 31 -18.51 -6.77 -61.89
CA PRO A 31 -18.97 -6.19 -60.63
C PRO A 31 -20.30 -6.81 -60.23
N ALA A 32 -20.25 -7.86 -59.42
CA ALA A 32 -21.41 -8.32 -58.66
C ALA A 32 -21.50 -7.45 -57.41
N ASN A 33 -22.49 -6.55 -57.38
CA ASN A 33 -22.94 -5.85 -56.19
C ASN A 33 -23.16 -6.86 -55.06
N SER A 34 -22.18 -6.94 -54.19
CA SER A 34 -22.26 -7.63 -52.92
C SER A 34 -22.54 -6.56 -51.88
N ASP A 35 -23.81 -6.12 -51.83
CA ASP A 35 -24.36 -5.38 -50.71
C ASP A 35 -24.31 -6.30 -49.48
N LEU A 36 -23.15 -6.34 -48.83
CA LEU A 36 -22.93 -7.01 -47.55
C LEU A 36 -23.16 -6.00 -46.42
N PRO A 37 -24.05 -6.31 -45.46
CA PRO A 37 -24.36 -5.41 -44.34
C PRO A 37 -23.21 -5.41 -43.32
N ALA A 38 -22.20 -4.57 -43.53
CA ALA A 38 -21.07 -4.42 -42.61
C ALA A 38 -21.33 -3.39 -41.47
N SER A 39 -22.53 -2.83 -41.38
CA SER A 39 -22.79 -1.64 -40.54
C SER A 39 -23.22 -1.92 -39.09
N ASP A 40 -23.59 -3.15 -38.72
CA ASP A 40 -24.19 -3.40 -37.39
C ASP A 40 -23.19 -3.77 -36.29
N SER A 41 -21.98 -4.22 -36.63
CA SER A 41 -20.97 -4.66 -35.64
C SER A 41 -20.25 -3.53 -34.92
N ALA A 42 -20.18 -2.33 -35.50
CA ALA A 42 -19.52 -1.17 -34.87
C ALA A 42 -20.35 -0.59 -33.71
N SER A 43 -21.67 -0.52 -33.87
CA SER A 43 -22.59 0.02 -32.86
C SER A 43 -22.62 -0.82 -31.57
N ALA A 44 -22.51 -2.15 -31.70
CA ALA A 44 -22.49 -3.05 -30.55
C ALA A 44 -21.20 -2.96 -29.71
N ALA A 45 -20.07 -2.61 -30.33
CA ALA A 45 -18.81 -2.40 -29.61
C ALA A 45 -18.81 -1.08 -28.82
N GLU A 46 -19.39 -0.04 -29.41
CA GLU A 46 -19.48 1.30 -28.80
C GLU A 46 -20.44 1.31 -27.59
N ALA A 47 -21.57 0.59 -27.68
CA ALA A 47 -22.49 0.42 -26.54
C ALA A 47 -21.81 -0.27 -25.33
N LYS A 48 -20.94 -1.25 -25.58
CA LYS A 48 -20.18 -1.92 -24.52
C LYS A 48 -19.14 -1.00 -23.89
N GLN A 49 -18.54 -0.10 -24.66
CA GLN A 49 -17.58 0.87 -24.13
C GLN A 49 -18.27 1.85 -23.17
N GLY A 50 -19.47 2.32 -23.51
CA GLY A 50 -20.26 3.17 -22.62
C GLY A 50 -20.60 2.48 -21.29
N GLU A 51 -20.95 1.19 -21.31
CA GLU A 51 -21.19 0.42 -20.09
C GLU A 51 -19.92 0.29 -19.23
N ILE A 52 -18.75 0.04 -19.85
CA ILE A 52 -17.47 -0.05 -19.14
C ILE A 52 -17.15 1.26 -18.42
N ASP A 53 -17.29 2.39 -19.11
CA ASP A 53 -16.97 3.71 -18.55
C ASP A 53 -17.89 4.04 -17.37
N GLU A 54 -19.18 3.68 -17.43
CA GLU A 54 -20.11 3.83 -16.32
C GLU A 54 -19.69 2.97 -15.12
N LEU A 55 -19.31 1.71 -15.36
CA LEU A 55 -18.85 0.82 -14.28
C LEU A 55 -17.55 1.32 -13.63
N VAL A 56 -16.64 1.88 -14.41
CA VAL A 56 -15.41 2.50 -13.90
C VAL A 56 -15.74 3.71 -13.03
N ALA A 57 -16.69 4.55 -13.43
CA ALA A 57 -17.17 5.66 -12.60
C ALA A 57 -17.82 5.15 -11.30
N GLN A 58 -18.49 4.00 -11.31
CA GLN A 58 -19.09 3.41 -10.10
C GLN A 58 -18.05 2.82 -9.11
N LEU A 59 -16.77 2.69 -9.48
CA LEU A 59 -15.73 2.17 -8.57
C LEU A 59 -15.46 3.08 -7.36
N ASP A 60 -15.81 4.36 -7.43
CA ASP A 60 -15.65 5.31 -6.34
C ASP A 60 -16.99 5.72 -5.68
N HIS A 61 -18.06 4.98 -5.94
CA HIS A 61 -19.36 5.28 -5.38
C HIS A 61 -19.37 5.13 -3.84
N ASP A 62 -20.03 6.06 -3.14
CA ASP A 62 -20.19 6.03 -1.67
C ASP A 62 -20.76 4.71 -1.11
N ARG A 63 -21.58 4.00 -1.89
CA ARG A 63 -22.21 2.74 -1.47
C ARG A 63 -21.30 1.57 -1.82
N LEU A 64 -20.78 0.90 -0.79
CA LEU A 64 -19.91 -0.27 -0.93
C LEU A 64 -20.49 -1.34 -1.87
N THR A 65 -21.79 -1.64 -1.77
CA THR A 65 -22.47 -2.64 -2.61
C THR A 65 -22.35 -2.31 -4.10
N LYS A 66 -22.49 -1.04 -4.48
CA LYS A 66 -22.37 -0.62 -5.89
C LYS A 66 -20.94 -0.77 -6.39
N ARG A 67 -19.93 -0.38 -5.58
CA ARG A 67 -18.51 -0.58 -5.91
C ARG A 67 -18.19 -2.05 -6.16
N GLN A 68 -18.66 -2.94 -5.27
CA GLN A 68 -18.43 -4.38 -5.40
C GLN A 68 -19.12 -4.97 -6.64
N GLN A 69 -20.34 -4.52 -6.96
CA GLN A 69 -21.05 -4.92 -8.17
C GLN A 69 -20.31 -4.46 -9.43
N ALA A 70 -19.86 -3.20 -9.46
CA ALA A 70 -19.08 -2.66 -10.56
C ALA A 70 -17.78 -3.44 -10.78
N GLN A 71 -17.03 -3.71 -9.70
CA GLN A 71 -15.83 -4.53 -9.75
C GLN A 71 -16.09 -5.95 -10.31
N LYS A 72 -17.16 -6.63 -9.86
CA LYS A 72 -17.51 -7.96 -10.39
C LYS A 72 -17.84 -7.93 -11.88
N LYS A 73 -18.57 -6.91 -12.33
CA LYS A 73 -18.91 -6.74 -13.74
C LYS A 73 -17.68 -6.45 -14.60
N LEU A 74 -16.81 -5.54 -14.16
CA LEU A 74 -15.55 -5.25 -14.84
C LEU A 74 -14.64 -6.49 -14.96
N LEU A 75 -14.59 -7.31 -13.90
CA LEU A 75 -13.87 -8.59 -13.96
C LEU A 75 -14.48 -9.56 -14.98
N SER A 76 -15.82 -9.63 -15.07
CA SER A 76 -16.50 -10.48 -16.05
C SER A 76 -16.32 -10.02 -17.50
N MET A 77 -16.11 -8.71 -17.72
CA MET A 77 -15.80 -8.16 -19.04
C MET A 77 -14.38 -8.47 -19.51
N GLY A 78 -13.47 -8.81 -18.58
CA GLY A 78 -12.11 -9.27 -18.87
C GLY A 78 -11.30 -8.25 -19.66
N LYS A 79 -10.68 -8.70 -20.76
CA LYS A 79 -9.81 -7.89 -21.61
C LYS A 79 -10.44 -6.58 -22.11
N ALA A 80 -11.75 -6.56 -22.36
CA ALA A 80 -12.43 -5.37 -22.88
C ALA A 80 -12.39 -4.19 -21.90
N ALA A 81 -12.34 -4.44 -20.58
CA ALA A 81 -12.34 -3.39 -19.57
C ALA A 81 -10.94 -2.76 -19.32
N ILE A 82 -9.86 -3.41 -19.77
CA ILE A 82 -8.48 -3.02 -19.45
C ILE A 82 -8.15 -1.58 -19.88
N PRO A 83 -8.48 -1.11 -21.11
CA PRO A 83 -8.13 0.24 -21.54
C PRO A 83 -8.79 1.33 -20.66
N ALA A 84 -10.06 1.14 -20.30
CA ALA A 84 -10.79 2.08 -19.44
C ALA A 84 -10.23 2.09 -18.00
N LEU A 85 -9.90 0.91 -17.46
CA LEU A 85 -9.26 0.79 -16.15
C LEU A 85 -7.88 1.47 -16.12
N ALA A 86 -7.07 1.30 -17.16
CA ALA A 86 -5.77 1.95 -17.30
C ALA A 86 -5.90 3.48 -17.31
N LYS A 87 -6.83 4.01 -18.10
CA LYS A 87 -7.14 5.44 -18.15
C LYS A 87 -7.56 5.98 -16.78
N ALA A 88 -8.42 5.25 -16.07
CA ALA A 88 -8.86 5.64 -14.72
C ALA A 88 -7.75 5.53 -13.68
N ALA A 89 -6.80 4.61 -13.83
CA ALA A 89 -5.63 4.50 -12.95
C ALA A 89 -4.65 5.69 -13.12
N LEU A 90 -4.62 6.34 -14.28
CA LEU A 90 -3.75 7.50 -14.55
C LEU A 90 -4.41 8.85 -14.22
N SER A 91 -5.73 8.96 -14.32
CA SER A 91 -6.44 10.25 -14.28
C SER A 91 -7.59 10.33 -13.28
N GLY A 92 -7.93 9.21 -12.62
CA GLY A 92 -9.05 9.13 -11.70
C GLY A 92 -8.80 9.78 -10.34
N ARG A 93 -9.82 9.76 -9.49
CA ARG A 93 -9.67 10.11 -8.07
C ARG A 93 -8.88 9.01 -7.36
N ARG A 94 -8.28 9.32 -6.21
CA ARG A 94 -7.46 8.37 -5.43
C ARG A 94 -8.15 7.02 -5.22
N GLU A 95 -9.44 7.01 -4.90
CA GLU A 95 -10.21 5.77 -4.73
C GLU A 95 -10.38 5.01 -6.05
N THR A 96 -10.73 5.71 -7.14
CA THR A 96 -10.84 5.13 -8.48
C THR A 96 -9.51 4.52 -8.93
N ILE A 97 -8.40 5.23 -8.71
CA ILE A 97 -7.04 4.76 -9.04
C ILE A 97 -6.76 3.45 -8.30
N GLU A 98 -6.99 3.43 -6.98
CA GLU A 98 -6.79 2.22 -6.17
C GLU A 98 -7.59 1.04 -6.70
N LYS A 99 -8.89 1.25 -6.91
CA LYS A 99 -9.79 0.17 -7.29
C LYS A 99 -9.57 -0.29 -8.72
N SER A 100 -9.17 0.60 -9.63
CA SER A 100 -8.76 0.21 -10.99
C SER A 100 -7.52 -0.67 -10.97
N ILE A 101 -6.51 -0.33 -10.16
CA ILE A 101 -5.30 -1.18 -10.00
C ILE A 101 -5.66 -2.53 -9.35
N ASP A 102 -6.52 -2.55 -8.32
CA ASP A 102 -7.00 -3.79 -7.69
C ASP A 102 -7.72 -4.71 -8.69
N VAL A 103 -8.52 -4.14 -9.60
CA VAL A 103 -9.21 -4.90 -10.66
C VAL A 103 -8.21 -5.43 -11.69
N LEU A 104 -7.27 -4.60 -12.15
CA LEU A 104 -6.21 -5.02 -13.08
C LEU A 104 -5.35 -6.14 -12.48
N ALA A 105 -5.03 -6.08 -11.19
CA ALA A 105 -4.30 -7.14 -10.48
C ALA A 105 -5.05 -8.48 -10.52
N LYS A 106 -6.37 -8.46 -10.28
CA LYS A 106 -7.22 -9.65 -10.37
C LYS A 106 -7.35 -10.17 -11.81
N LEU A 107 -7.44 -9.27 -12.80
CA LEU A 107 -7.43 -9.67 -14.22
C LEU A 107 -6.09 -10.29 -14.61
N ALA A 108 -4.97 -9.80 -14.07
CA ALA A 108 -3.65 -10.39 -14.25
C ALA A 108 -3.50 -11.78 -13.59
N GLN A 109 -4.49 -12.25 -12.83
CA GLN A 109 -4.59 -13.59 -12.26
C GLN A 109 -5.67 -14.45 -12.95
N SER A 110 -6.32 -13.95 -14.01
CA SER A 110 -7.36 -14.70 -14.69
C SER A 110 -6.81 -15.95 -15.39
N LYS A 111 -7.66 -16.98 -15.53
CA LYS A 111 -7.35 -18.18 -16.31
C LYS A 111 -7.27 -17.93 -17.81
N ASP A 112 -7.92 -16.87 -18.29
CA ASP A 112 -7.80 -16.44 -19.68
C ASP A 112 -6.44 -15.76 -19.88
N GLU A 113 -5.56 -16.42 -20.63
CA GLU A 113 -4.20 -15.94 -20.89
C GLU A 113 -4.21 -14.58 -21.62
N GLY A 114 -5.16 -14.37 -22.55
CA GLY A 114 -5.26 -13.11 -23.29
C GLY A 114 -5.59 -11.90 -22.41
N THR A 115 -6.49 -12.06 -21.43
CA THR A 115 -6.80 -11.04 -20.41
C THR A 115 -5.66 -10.86 -19.42
N LYS A 116 -5.08 -11.97 -18.96
CA LYS A 116 -3.97 -11.99 -17.99
C LYS A 116 -2.74 -11.26 -18.49
N ASP A 117 -2.30 -11.52 -19.72
CA ASP A 117 -1.13 -10.88 -20.30
C ASP A 117 -1.38 -9.39 -20.57
N ALA A 118 -2.55 -9.05 -21.12
CA ALA A 118 -2.92 -7.66 -21.34
C ALA A 118 -2.96 -6.85 -20.03
N ALA A 119 -3.47 -7.44 -18.95
CA ALA A 119 -3.51 -6.80 -17.64
C ALA A 119 -2.11 -6.62 -17.05
N ARG A 120 -1.21 -7.59 -17.22
CA ARG A 120 0.19 -7.47 -16.77
C ARG A 120 0.96 -6.40 -17.51
N VAL A 121 0.87 -6.37 -18.84
CA VAL A 121 1.51 -5.32 -19.65
C VAL A 121 1.02 -3.95 -19.21
N THR A 122 -0.28 -3.82 -18.96
CA THR A 122 -0.88 -2.57 -18.45
C THR A 122 -0.32 -2.20 -17.07
N LEU A 123 -0.25 -3.14 -16.12
CA LEU A 123 0.34 -2.89 -14.80
C LEU A 123 1.82 -2.51 -14.89
N GLN A 124 2.58 -3.12 -15.82
CA GLN A 124 3.98 -2.76 -16.05
C GLN A 124 4.11 -1.33 -16.56
N MET A 125 3.31 -0.93 -17.55
CA MET A 125 3.27 0.46 -18.03
C MET A 125 2.90 1.45 -16.90
N LEU A 126 1.90 1.11 -16.07
CA LEU A 126 1.51 1.95 -14.92
C LEU A 126 2.62 2.04 -13.87
N SER A 127 3.41 0.98 -13.69
CA SER A 127 4.55 0.92 -12.77
C SER A 127 5.69 1.87 -13.15
N GLU A 128 5.73 2.26 -14.43
CA GLU A 128 6.70 3.19 -15.02
C GLU A 128 6.13 4.60 -15.20
N SER A 129 4.88 4.85 -14.78
CA SER A 129 4.22 6.15 -14.92
C SER A 129 4.89 7.24 -14.08
N GLU A 130 4.76 8.50 -14.54
CA GLU A 130 5.31 9.67 -13.83
C GLU A 130 4.61 9.94 -12.49
N GLN A 131 3.43 9.35 -12.24
CA GLN A 131 2.70 9.50 -11.00
C GLN A 131 3.19 8.49 -9.94
N PRO A 132 3.92 8.92 -8.89
CA PRO A 132 4.59 8.00 -7.97
C PRO A 132 3.61 7.06 -7.25
N SER A 133 2.45 7.56 -6.85
CA SER A 133 1.43 6.76 -6.18
C SER A 133 0.87 5.63 -7.04
N THR A 134 0.69 5.89 -8.34
CA THR A 134 0.19 4.91 -9.31
C THR A 134 1.27 3.88 -9.62
N ALA A 135 2.50 4.37 -9.84
CA ALA A 135 3.68 3.53 -10.08
C ALA A 135 3.93 2.53 -8.94
N ASP A 136 4.00 3.00 -7.68
CA ASP A 136 4.30 2.15 -6.53
C ASP A 136 3.23 1.09 -6.28
N ARG A 137 1.95 1.45 -6.46
CA ARG A 137 0.83 0.51 -6.33
C ARG A 137 0.84 -0.54 -7.43
N ALA A 138 1.13 -0.15 -8.66
CA ALA A 138 1.25 -1.07 -9.78
C ALA A 138 2.44 -2.04 -9.59
N LYS A 139 3.59 -1.57 -9.07
CA LYS A 139 4.71 -2.44 -8.68
C LYS A 139 4.30 -3.45 -7.61
N LEU A 140 3.59 -3.01 -6.58
CA LEU A 140 3.10 -3.89 -5.53
C LEU A 140 2.15 -4.95 -6.09
N ALA A 141 1.24 -4.57 -6.99
CA ALA A 141 0.33 -5.50 -7.66
C ALA A 141 1.06 -6.54 -8.54
N LEU A 142 2.13 -6.16 -9.24
CA LEU A 142 2.98 -7.09 -9.98
C LEU A 142 3.72 -8.06 -9.05
N ASN A 143 4.27 -7.55 -7.94
CA ASN A 143 5.05 -8.33 -6.99
C ASN A 143 4.21 -9.25 -6.10
N SER A 144 2.94 -8.93 -5.86
CA SER A 144 2.02 -9.82 -5.12
C SER A 144 1.86 -11.20 -5.75
N ARG A 145 2.26 -11.37 -7.02
CA ARG A 145 2.29 -12.66 -7.71
C ARG A 145 3.58 -13.45 -7.51
N GLU A 146 4.73 -12.81 -7.27
CA GLU A 146 5.95 -13.54 -6.89
C GLU A 146 5.76 -14.30 -5.57
N ALA A 147 4.86 -13.81 -4.72
CA ALA A 147 4.40 -14.51 -3.54
C ALA A 147 3.49 -15.73 -3.83
N GLU A 148 2.96 -15.92 -5.05
CA GLU A 148 2.15 -17.11 -5.41
C GLU A 148 3.00 -18.39 -5.60
N GLY A 149 4.33 -18.28 -5.55
CA GLY A 149 5.23 -19.43 -5.32
C GLY A 149 5.19 -19.94 -3.87
N ILE A 150 4.64 -19.15 -2.95
CA ILE A 150 4.17 -19.66 -1.67
C ILE A 150 2.87 -20.38 -1.99
N LYS A 151 2.98 -21.67 -2.34
CA LYS A 151 1.83 -22.57 -2.28
C LYS A 151 1.09 -22.25 -0.99
N PRO A 152 -0.24 -21.99 -0.99
CA PRO A 152 -0.98 -21.92 0.26
C PRO A 152 -0.57 -23.16 1.04
N PHE A 153 0.06 -22.93 2.20
CA PHE A 153 0.81 -23.97 2.92
C PHE A 153 -0.02 -25.25 2.89
N GLU A 154 0.49 -26.26 2.19
CA GLU A 154 -0.25 -27.44 1.76
C GLU A 154 -0.58 -28.23 3.03
N GLY A 155 -1.75 -27.95 3.59
CA GLY A 155 -2.05 -28.27 4.98
C GLY A 155 -2.86 -27.24 5.76
N TRP A 156 -3.24 -26.09 5.17
CA TRP A 156 -4.16 -25.17 5.83
C TRP A 156 -5.53 -25.79 6.13
N ASP A 157 -5.95 -26.77 5.33
CA ASP A 157 -7.20 -27.52 5.50
C ASP A 157 -6.99 -28.92 6.12
N GLN A 158 -5.77 -29.26 6.57
CA GLN A 158 -5.56 -30.53 7.27
C GLN A 158 -5.95 -30.39 8.74
N PRO A 159 -6.93 -31.17 9.23
CA PRO A 159 -7.24 -31.23 10.65
C PRO A 159 -6.01 -31.75 11.41
N GLY A 160 -5.32 -30.86 12.12
CA GLY A 160 -4.06 -31.16 12.82
C GLY A 160 -2.90 -30.19 12.53
N ASN A 161 -3.03 -29.31 11.54
CA ASN A 161 -2.02 -28.27 11.32
C ASN A 161 -2.25 -27.05 12.21
N GLU A 162 -1.40 -26.93 13.23
CA GLU A 162 -1.43 -25.89 14.28
C GLU A 162 -1.28 -24.45 13.74
N PHE A 163 -0.92 -24.27 12.47
CA PHE A 163 -0.73 -22.96 11.84
C PHE A 163 -1.97 -22.42 11.11
N ALA A 164 -2.98 -23.26 10.88
CA ALA A 164 -4.16 -22.94 10.08
C ALA A 164 -5.45 -23.13 10.86
N GLY A 165 -5.79 -22.12 11.66
CA GLY A 165 -7.14 -21.95 12.19
C GLY A 165 -7.62 -23.05 13.15
N GLY A 166 -7.38 -22.87 14.45
CA GLY A 166 -8.31 -23.44 15.43
C GLY A 166 -7.90 -23.50 16.90
N GLY A 167 -6.61 -23.41 17.25
CA GLY A 167 -6.16 -23.77 18.61
C GLY A 167 -5.60 -22.66 19.49
N GLN A 168 -4.76 -21.78 18.95
CA GLN A 168 -4.04 -20.77 19.74
C GLN A 168 -3.83 -19.51 18.90
N MET A 169 -3.93 -18.34 19.54
CA MET A 169 -3.56 -17.01 19.03
C MET A 169 -4.67 -16.05 18.56
N ASN A 170 -5.89 -16.16 19.10
CA ASN A 170 -6.58 -14.93 19.52
C ASN A 170 -6.01 -14.47 20.85
N ARG A 171 -4.68 -14.33 20.93
CA ARG A 171 -3.98 -13.78 22.09
C ARG A 171 -3.61 -12.35 21.76
N SER A 172 -4.45 -11.40 22.17
CA SER A 172 -4.11 -9.97 22.09
C SER A 172 -3.45 -9.56 23.39
N VAL A 173 -2.29 -8.91 23.30
CA VAL A 173 -1.55 -8.43 24.47
C VAL A 173 -1.37 -6.92 24.32
N SER A 174 -1.80 -6.18 25.34
CA SER A 174 -1.61 -4.74 25.44
C SER A 174 -0.87 -4.42 26.73
N VAL A 175 0.28 -3.75 26.60
CA VAL A 175 1.08 -3.27 27.73
C VAL A 175 1.03 -1.76 27.72
N SER A 176 0.56 -1.15 28.80
CA SER A 176 0.51 0.30 28.99
C SER A 176 1.12 0.70 30.33
N SER A 177 1.66 1.91 30.40
CA SER A 177 2.23 2.47 31.62
C SER A 177 1.77 3.92 31.77
N VAL A 178 0.86 4.16 32.71
CA VAL A 178 0.24 5.49 32.92
C VAL A 178 0.37 5.86 34.39
N ASN A 179 0.93 7.04 34.68
CA ASN A 179 1.12 7.56 36.04
C ASN A 179 1.86 6.60 36.99
N GLY A 180 2.85 5.86 36.50
CA GLY A 180 3.60 4.88 37.29
C GLY A 180 2.82 3.60 37.62
N VAL A 181 1.65 3.39 36.99
CA VAL A 181 0.91 2.13 37.03
C VAL A 181 1.11 1.42 35.70
N ARG A 182 1.74 0.25 35.72
CA ARG A 182 1.89 -0.61 34.54
C ARG A 182 0.69 -1.54 34.45
N SER A 183 -0.01 -1.56 33.34
CA SER A 183 -1.18 -2.42 33.08
C SER A 183 -0.91 -3.31 31.88
N ILE A 184 -1.06 -4.62 32.08
CA ILE A 184 -0.92 -5.66 31.05
C ILE A 184 -2.31 -6.28 30.87
N SER A 185 -2.95 -6.08 29.72
CA SER A 185 -4.17 -6.79 29.34
C SER A 185 -3.81 -7.90 28.35
N VAL A 186 -4.18 -9.14 28.69
CA VAL A 186 -4.06 -10.31 27.82
C VAL A 186 -5.46 -10.85 27.57
N ASN A 187 -5.94 -10.76 26.34
CA ASN A 187 -7.16 -11.43 25.91
C ASN A 187 -6.77 -12.72 25.21
N GLU A 188 -7.13 -13.87 25.77
CA GLU A 188 -6.88 -15.19 25.22
C GLU A 188 -8.19 -15.99 25.18
N GLY A 189 -8.70 -16.24 23.97
CA GLY A 189 -9.89 -17.09 23.78
C GLY A 189 -11.14 -16.58 24.48
N GLY A 190 -11.32 -15.26 24.59
CA GLY A 190 -12.47 -14.65 25.27
C GLY A 190 -12.31 -14.51 26.79
N ARG A 191 -11.16 -14.91 27.35
CA ARG A 191 -10.78 -14.60 28.73
C ARG A 191 -9.82 -13.42 28.72
N GLU A 192 -10.16 -12.36 29.44
CA GLU A 192 -9.29 -11.19 29.60
C GLU A 192 -8.64 -11.21 30.98
N THR A 193 -7.32 -11.17 31.00
CA THR A 193 -6.50 -11.07 32.22
C THR A 193 -5.82 -9.71 32.25
N ILE A 194 -6.21 -8.87 33.20
CA ILE A 194 -5.62 -7.56 33.43
C ILE A 194 -4.73 -7.63 34.66
N ILE A 195 -3.44 -7.32 34.50
CA ILE A 195 -2.46 -7.27 35.58
C ILE A 195 -1.97 -5.83 35.72
N GLN A 196 -2.27 -5.21 36.86
CA GLN A 196 -1.82 -3.86 37.20
C GLN A 196 -0.76 -3.89 38.30
N GLU A 197 0.41 -3.34 38.01
CA GLU A 197 1.47 -3.08 38.98
C GLU A 197 1.37 -1.62 39.44
N ARG A 198 1.06 -1.42 40.72
CA ARG A 198 1.04 -0.08 41.35
C ARG A 198 2.37 0.23 42.05
N ALA A 199 2.55 1.51 42.38
CA ALA A 199 3.66 1.97 43.21
C ALA A 199 3.80 1.12 44.50
N GLY A 200 5.02 0.63 44.75
CA GLY A 200 5.34 -0.30 45.83
C GLY A 200 5.24 -1.78 45.46
N GLY A 201 5.17 -2.13 44.17
CA GLY A 201 5.26 -3.52 43.69
C GLY A 201 4.02 -4.38 43.93
N ARG A 202 2.89 -3.75 44.31
CA ARG A 202 1.61 -4.43 44.53
C ARG A 202 0.95 -4.75 43.20
N LEU A 203 0.55 -6.01 43.05
CA LEU A 203 -0.06 -6.55 41.83
C LEU A 203 -1.57 -6.74 42.04
N PHE A 204 -2.36 -6.17 41.15
CA PHE A 204 -3.80 -6.40 41.06
C PHE A 204 -4.08 -7.19 39.80
N VAL A 205 -4.67 -8.37 39.94
CA VAL A 205 -5.03 -9.25 38.83
C VAL A 205 -6.54 -9.36 38.76
N SER A 206 -7.11 -9.04 37.60
CA SER A 206 -8.52 -9.25 37.30
C SER A 206 -8.62 -10.20 36.10
N ILE A 207 -9.27 -11.34 36.31
CA ILE A 207 -9.53 -12.33 35.26
C ILE A 207 -11.03 -12.33 34.97
N THR A 208 -11.42 -11.93 33.76
CA THR A 208 -12.80 -11.90 33.27
C THR A 208 -12.98 -12.90 32.12
N GLY A 209 -14.21 -13.39 31.90
CA GLY A 209 -14.52 -14.40 30.87
C GLY A 209 -14.61 -15.86 31.38
N GLY A 210 -14.61 -16.09 32.69
CA GLY A 210 -15.03 -17.35 33.32
C GLY A 210 -16.45 -17.25 33.92
N GLU A 211 -16.94 -18.32 34.58
CA GLU A 211 -18.26 -18.31 35.23
C GLU A 211 -18.43 -17.18 36.27
N LYS A 212 -17.31 -16.75 36.88
CA LYS A 212 -17.25 -15.61 37.79
C LYS A 212 -15.96 -14.83 37.59
N PRO A 213 -15.99 -13.48 37.62
CA PRO A 213 -14.78 -12.67 37.61
C PRO A 213 -13.97 -12.94 38.88
N ILE A 214 -12.65 -13.11 38.73
CA ILE A 214 -11.73 -13.36 39.84
C ILE A 214 -10.83 -12.14 39.99
N GLU A 215 -10.96 -11.44 41.11
CA GLU A 215 -10.08 -10.32 41.48
C GLU A 215 -9.15 -10.74 42.60
N LEU A 216 -7.85 -10.58 42.39
CA LEU A 216 -6.82 -10.99 43.33
C LEU A 216 -5.80 -9.89 43.53
N THR A 217 -5.46 -9.65 44.79
CA THR A 217 -4.37 -8.74 45.16
C THR A 217 -3.19 -9.56 45.69
N ALA A 218 -2.01 -9.31 45.13
CA ALA A 218 -0.75 -9.92 45.56
C ALA A 218 0.25 -8.83 45.96
N ARG A 219 1.02 -9.08 47.02
CA ARG A 219 2.01 -8.11 47.53
C ARG A 219 3.24 -8.00 46.64
N ASN A 220 3.60 -9.08 45.96
CA ASN A 220 4.74 -9.20 45.07
C ASN A 220 4.52 -10.38 44.10
N LEU A 221 5.47 -10.58 43.18
CA LEU A 221 5.43 -11.66 42.18
C LEU A 221 5.41 -13.06 42.82
N GLU A 222 6.09 -13.27 43.94
CA GLU A 222 6.12 -14.55 44.64
C GLU A 222 4.75 -14.93 45.23
N ASP A 223 4.07 -13.95 45.84
CA ASP A 223 2.70 -14.10 46.34
C ASP A 223 1.71 -14.34 45.18
N LEU A 224 1.92 -13.67 44.03
CA LEU A 224 1.13 -13.93 42.83
C LEU A 224 1.35 -15.35 42.30
N ARG A 225 2.60 -15.83 42.26
CA ARG A 225 2.92 -17.20 41.82
C ARG A 225 2.27 -18.26 42.72
N LYS A 226 2.18 -18.02 44.03
CA LYS A 226 1.50 -18.92 44.98
C LYS A 226 -0.02 -18.94 44.79
N LYS A 227 -0.63 -17.78 44.51
CA LYS A 227 -2.10 -17.65 44.36
C LYS A 227 -2.60 -18.04 42.97
N GLN A 228 -1.90 -17.61 41.92
CA GLN A 228 -2.25 -17.79 40.51
C GLN A 228 -0.97 -17.93 39.66
N PRO A 229 -0.43 -19.14 39.51
CA PRO A 229 0.80 -19.37 38.75
C PRO A 229 0.67 -18.94 37.27
N ALA A 230 -0.51 -19.07 36.68
CA ALA A 230 -0.77 -18.65 35.30
C ALA A 230 -0.62 -17.12 35.10
N ALA A 231 -1.18 -16.32 36.01
CA ALA A 231 -1.05 -14.86 35.96
C ALA A 231 0.39 -14.39 36.23
N ALA A 232 1.11 -15.08 37.12
CA ALA A 232 2.52 -14.81 37.37
C ALA A 232 3.39 -15.05 36.13
N ALA A 233 3.12 -16.11 35.35
CA ALA A 233 3.83 -16.39 34.11
C ALA A 233 3.61 -15.29 33.04
N LEU A 234 2.36 -14.81 32.88
CA LEU A 234 2.06 -13.69 31.99
C LEU A 234 2.77 -12.41 32.44
N TYR A 235 2.78 -12.14 33.74
CA TYR A 235 3.50 -11.00 34.29
C TYR A 235 5.01 -11.08 34.03
N GLU A 236 5.65 -12.23 34.24
CA GLU A 236 7.08 -12.38 33.94
C GLU A 236 7.38 -12.19 32.45
N GLN A 237 6.52 -12.74 31.58
CA GLN A 237 6.67 -12.66 30.13
C GLN A 237 6.61 -11.21 29.61
N TYR A 238 5.69 -10.39 30.14
CA TYR A 238 5.43 -9.05 29.60
C TYR A 238 5.95 -7.90 30.48
N ALA A 239 6.08 -8.09 31.80
CA ALA A 239 6.57 -7.07 32.73
C ALA A 239 8.08 -7.20 33.01
N GLY A 240 8.63 -8.42 32.93
CA GLY A 240 9.97 -8.75 33.41
C GLY A 240 11.12 -8.15 32.59
N GLY A 241 10.85 -7.43 31.49
CA GLY A 241 11.87 -6.85 30.61
C GLY A 241 12.76 -7.87 29.88
N LYS A 242 12.68 -9.14 30.26
CA LYS A 242 13.22 -10.29 29.55
C LYS A 242 12.31 -10.56 28.36
N MET A 243 12.41 -9.74 27.33
CA MET A 243 11.90 -10.16 26.03
C MET A 243 12.54 -11.52 25.70
N PRO A 244 11.75 -12.52 25.25
CA PRO A 244 12.30 -13.83 24.93
C PRO A 244 13.45 -13.65 23.94
N ALA A 245 14.63 -14.12 24.32
CA ALA A 245 15.82 -14.08 23.48
C ALA A 245 15.51 -14.85 22.18
N GLY A 246 15.15 -14.11 21.13
CA GLY A 246 14.63 -14.69 19.89
C GLY A 246 13.58 -13.82 19.19
N PHE A 247 12.91 -12.90 19.88
CA PHE A 247 12.02 -11.92 19.24
C PHE A 247 12.83 -10.73 18.72
N ASN A 248 13.70 -10.99 17.74
CA ASN A 248 14.45 -9.98 17.03
C ASN A 248 13.52 -9.35 15.97
N PHE A 249 12.92 -8.19 16.26
CA PHE A 249 12.21 -7.43 15.23
C PHE A 249 13.24 -7.03 14.15
N PRO A 250 13.11 -7.50 12.90
CA PRO A 250 14.03 -7.12 11.84
C PRO A 250 13.93 -5.60 11.63
N GLY A 251 15.01 -4.87 11.92
CA GLY A 251 15.11 -3.42 11.66
C GLY A 251 15.37 -2.52 12.88
N MET A 252 15.43 -3.04 14.11
CA MET A 252 15.90 -2.25 15.27
C MET A 252 17.27 -2.73 15.72
N ALA A 253 18.25 -1.82 15.73
CA ALA A 253 19.62 -2.10 16.16
C ALA A 253 19.67 -2.48 17.65
N ALA A 254 20.39 -3.57 17.96
CA ALA A 254 20.41 -4.25 19.25
C ALA A 254 21.15 -3.53 20.40
N ASN A 255 21.48 -2.23 20.29
CA ASN A 255 22.31 -1.51 21.26
C ASN A 255 21.67 -0.21 21.82
N GLY A 256 20.34 -0.14 21.87
CA GLY A 256 19.64 0.96 22.53
C GLY A 256 19.31 0.64 23.99
N VAL A 257 20.13 1.11 24.94
CA VAL A 257 19.75 1.21 26.36
C VAL A 257 18.62 2.23 26.45
N PHE A 258 17.36 1.78 26.52
CA PHE A 258 16.19 2.64 26.72
C PHE A 258 16.18 3.17 28.15
N LYS A 259 16.83 4.32 28.37
CA LYS A 259 16.72 5.10 29.60
C LYS A 259 15.64 6.17 29.41
N GLY A 260 14.44 5.87 29.92
CA GLY A 260 13.42 6.85 30.31
C GLY A 260 12.91 7.80 29.22
N GLY A 261 11.90 7.37 28.45
CA GLY A 261 11.05 8.26 27.67
C GLY A 261 9.73 7.56 27.38
N ASN A 262 8.61 8.12 27.86
CA ASN A 262 7.26 7.62 27.63
C ASN A 262 6.92 7.67 26.13
N ALA A 263 7.13 6.57 25.41
CA ALA A 263 6.55 6.37 24.10
C ALA A 263 5.16 5.73 24.29
N ASN A 264 4.12 6.56 24.21
CA ASN A 264 2.76 6.07 24.04
C ASN A 264 2.64 5.45 22.64
N VAL A 265 2.74 4.11 22.56
CA VAL A 265 2.37 3.36 21.36
C VAL A 265 0.87 3.17 21.40
N PHE A 266 0.12 4.14 20.87
CA PHE A 266 -1.28 3.93 20.51
C PHE A 266 -1.32 3.12 19.22
N GLY A 267 -1.84 1.90 19.31
CA GLY A 267 -2.26 1.11 18.15
C GLY A 267 -3.37 1.85 17.39
N ASN A 268 -3.27 1.78 16.06
CA ASN A 268 -4.09 2.48 15.05
C ASN A 268 -3.85 3.99 14.91
N GLY A 269 -2.62 4.34 14.52
CA GLY A 269 -2.31 5.58 13.82
C GLY A 269 -1.13 5.35 12.87
N MET A 270 -1.34 5.53 11.58
CA MET A 270 -0.26 5.58 10.58
C MET A 270 0.79 6.60 11.01
N VAL A 271 2.02 6.15 11.27
CA VAL A 271 3.18 7.03 11.36
C VAL A 271 3.60 7.37 9.92
N PHE A 272 3.02 8.43 9.36
CA PHE A 272 3.66 9.13 8.25
C PHE A 272 4.73 10.06 8.83
N GLY A 273 5.84 9.46 9.25
CA GLY A 273 7.06 10.16 9.56
C GLY A 273 7.92 10.28 8.31
N ASN A 274 7.61 11.26 7.43
CA ASN A 274 8.63 11.79 6.53
C ASN A 274 9.55 12.71 7.36
N GLY A 275 10.34 12.09 8.24
CA GLY A 275 11.41 12.73 8.98
C GLY A 275 12.68 12.72 8.14
N PHE A 276 12.78 13.65 7.20
CA PHE A 276 14.08 14.17 6.81
C PHE A 276 14.69 14.82 8.05
N ALA A 277 15.67 14.14 8.66
CA ALA A 277 16.49 14.70 9.72
C ALA A 277 17.41 15.76 9.10
N PHE A 278 16.96 17.02 9.09
CA PHE A 278 17.87 18.16 9.01
C PHE A 278 18.22 18.60 10.42
N GLY A 279 19.52 18.80 10.62
CA GLY A 279 20.14 19.18 11.87
C GLY A 279 19.46 20.39 12.52
N ASN A 280 19.36 20.26 13.83
CA ASN A 280 19.00 21.29 14.78
C ASN A 280 20.05 22.42 14.69
N ASP A 281 19.71 23.55 14.08
CA ASP A 281 20.27 24.89 14.34
C ASP A 281 19.58 25.96 13.45
N VAL A 282 18.29 26.24 13.69
CA VAL A 282 17.71 27.57 13.36
C VAL A 282 16.68 27.94 14.43
N ALA A 283 17.16 28.50 15.52
CA ALA A 283 16.36 29.37 16.36
C ALA A 283 16.28 30.74 15.66
N ALA A 284 15.22 31.01 14.90
CA ALA A 284 14.77 32.37 14.60
C ALA A 284 13.37 32.40 13.96
N ASN A 285 12.46 33.07 14.67
CA ASN A 285 11.26 33.76 14.20
C ASN A 285 10.03 32.93 13.81
N GLY A 286 9.08 32.85 14.75
CA GLY A 286 7.75 32.24 14.62
C GLY A 286 6.77 33.03 13.76
N ASN A 287 7.07 33.17 12.47
CA ASN A 287 6.07 33.52 11.47
C ASN A 287 5.77 32.25 10.67
N THR A 288 4.73 31.52 11.07
CA THR A 288 4.12 30.44 10.27
C THR A 288 3.56 31.07 8.99
N GLY A 289 4.45 31.26 8.03
CA GLY A 289 4.19 32.02 6.81
C GLY A 289 3.01 31.46 6.04
N ASP A 290 2.21 32.39 5.52
CA ASP A 290 1.22 32.15 4.46
C ASP A 290 1.74 31.09 3.47
N PRO A 291 0.98 30.00 3.20
CA PRO A 291 1.42 28.90 2.35
C PRO A 291 1.91 29.36 0.97
N GLY A 292 1.43 30.50 0.46
CA GLY A 292 1.95 31.09 -0.78
C GLY A 292 3.40 31.57 -0.68
N GLN A 293 3.87 32.02 0.49
CA GLN A 293 5.27 32.41 0.70
C GLN A 293 6.21 31.21 0.72
N ILE A 294 5.75 30.07 1.24
CA ILE A 294 6.54 28.83 1.25
C ILE A 294 6.78 28.35 -0.17
N LEU A 295 5.75 28.37 -1.03
CA LEU A 295 5.87 27.95 -2.42
C LEU A 295 6.77 28.88 -3.24
N ILE A 296 6.67 30.20 -3.03
CA ILE A 296 7.56 31.19 -3.68
C ILE A 296 9.02 30.92 -3.33
N ARG A 297 9.34 30.65 -2.06
CA ARG A 297 10.71 30.33 -1.63
C ARG A 297 11.24 29.06 -2.30
N GLN A 298 10.42 28.01 -2.42
CA GLN A 298 10.82 26.76 -3.10
C GLN A 298 11.11 26.97 -4.58
N LEU A 299 10.32 27.80 -5.27
CA LEU A 299 10.56 28.15 -6.67
C LEU A 299 11.84 28.99 -6.85
N GLU A 300 12.12 29.93 -5.94
CA GLU A 300 13.37 30.70 -5.96
C GLU A 300 14.60 29.81 -5.74
N GLU A 301 14.52 28.83 -4.83
CA GLU A 301 15.59 27.84 -4.64
C GLU A 301 15.76 26.95 -5.88
N LEU A 302 14.66 26.53 -6.52
CA LEU A 302 14.71 25.74 -7.75
C LEU A 302 15.35 26.52 -8.90
N LYS A 303 15.02 27.82 -9.03
CA LYS A 303 15.64 28.73 -10.02
C LYS A 303 17.16 28.79 -9.87
N GLN A 304 17.67 28.87 -8.64
CA GLN A 304 19.12 28.94 -8.37
C GLN A 304 19.87 27.65 -8.74
N ARG A 305 19.19 26.50 -8.73
CA ARG A 305 19.79 25.19 -9.02
C ARG A 305 19.76 24.82 -10.49
N MET A 306 19.04 25.58 -11.33
CA MET A 306 18.92 25.27 -12.76
C MET A 306 19.87 26.14 -13.60
N PRO A 307 20.72 25.55 -14.44
CA PRO A 307 21.62 26.29 -15.31
C PRO A 307 20.95 26.83 -16.58
N ASP A 308 19.76 26.33 -16.95
CA ASP A 308 19.08 26.72 -18.19
C ASP A 308 18.27 28.02 -18.02
N PRO A 309 18.61 29.10 -18.76
CA PRO A 309 17.90 30.37 -18.68
C PRO A 309 16.43 30.31 -19.12
N ALA A 310 16.05 29.38 -20.02
CA ALA A 310 14.66 29.24 -20.46
C ALA A 310 13.76 28.73 -19.32
N MET A 311 14.26 27.75 -18.55
CA MET A 311 13.57 27.22 -17.36
C MET A 311 13.51 28.25 -16.23
N GLN A 312 14.55 29.06 -16.05
CA GLN A 312 14.53 30.14 -15.07
C GLN A 312 13.43 31.18 -15.39
N ALA A 313 13.27 31.54 -16.67
CA ALA A 313 12.22 32.48 -17.09
C ALA A 313 10.79 31.94 -16.83
N LEU A 314 10.59 30.63 -17.00
CA LEU A 314 9.31 29.98 -16.70
C LEU A 314 9.00 29.98 -15.20
N ILE A 315 10.00 29.73 -14.35
CA ILE A 315 9.83 29.86 -12.89
C ILE A 315 9.50 31.30 -12.50
N ASP A 316 10.17 32.29 -13.09
CA ASP A 316 9.87 33.71 -12.82
C ASP A 316 8.42 34.05 -13.17
N GLN A 317 7.91 33.55 -14.30
CA GLN A 317 6.51 33.73 -14.68
C GLN A 317 5.54 33.13 -13.66
N GLN A 318 5.84 31.95 -13.13
CA GLN A 318 5.03 31.31 -12.08
C GLN A 318 5.05 32.09 -10.77
N ILE A 319 6.23 32.53 -10.32
CA ILE A 319 6.37 33.36 -9.11
C ILE A 319 5.56 34.65 -9.26
N GLN A 320 5.61 35.30 -10.43
CA GLN A 320 4.90 36.55 -10.68
C GLN A 320 3.38 36.34 -10.73
N THR A 321 2.92 35.24 -11.30
CA THR A 321 1.49 34.87 -11.29
C THR A 321 0.97 34.69 -9.87
N MET A 322 1.73 34.04 -8.99
CA MET A 322 1.35 33.85 -7.58
C MET A 322 1.38 35.14 -6.76
N LYS A 323 2.32 36.06 -7.05
CA LYS A 323 2.36 37.37 -6.40
C LYS A 323 1.15 38.24 -6.75
N ASN A 324 0.62 38.12 -7.98
CA ASN A 324 -0.55 38.87 -8.43
C ASN A 324 -1.89 38.30 -7.92
N GLN A 325 -1.90 37.09 -7.33
CA GLN A 325 -3.11 36.45 -6.78
C GLN A 325 -3.34 36.77 -5.28
N LYS A 326 -2.49 37.60 -4.68
CA LYS A 326 -2.65 38.12 -3.31
C LYS A 326 -3.13 39.55 -3.32
#